data_AF-A0A1G1E4H6-F1
#
_entry.id   AF-A0A1G1E4H6-F1
#
_cell.length_a   1.000
_cell.length_b   1.000
_cell.length_c   1.000
_cell.angle_alpha   90.00
_cell.angle_beta   90.00
_cell.angle_gamma   90.00
#
_symmetry.space_group_name_H-M   'P 1'
#
loop_
_entity.id
_entity.type
_entity.pdbx_description
1 polymer ?
#
loop_
_entity_poly.entity_id
_entity_poly.type
_entity_poly.pdbx_seq_one_letter_code
_entity_poly.pdbx_strand_id
1 'polypeptide(L)'
;MKPDKELERLRKVLKDFEGPIRKEYKADIIGVFGSYAREEQKEGSDMDILVRFLEGASLFDFVGLANFLEEKLDLKVDIVPIDTIREEIRENVLKEAIYL
;
A
#
# COMPACT_ATOMS: atom_id res chain seq x y z
N MET A 1 4.61 -18.67 8.96
CA MET A 1 5.87 -18.04 8.49
C MET A 1 6.23 -16.96 9.50
N LYS A 2 7.51 -16.64 9.79
CA LYS A 2 7.80 -15.51 10.71
C LYS A 2 7.28 -14.21 10.05
N PRO A 3 6.56 -13.33 10.76
CA PRO A 3 5.99 -12.08 10.22
C PRO A 3 6.99 -11.27 9.38
N ASP A 4 8.25 -11.23 9.81
CA ASP A 4 9.35 -10.54 9.15
C ASP A 4 9.57 -10.93 7.68
N LYS A 5 9.41 -12.21 7.33
CA LYS A 5 9.72 -12.70 5.96
C LYS A 5 8.68 -12.28 4.94
N GLU A 6 7.44 -12.10 5.39
CA GLU A 6 6.32 -11.74 4.52
C GLU A 6 6.39 -10.26 4.17
N LEU A 7 6.56 -9.39 5.18
CA LEU A 7 6.81 -7.96 4.98
C LEU A 7 8.01 -7.70 4.07
N GLU A 8 9.09 -8.46 4.23
CA GLU A 8 10.28 -8.33 3.38
C GLU A 8 9.99 -8.72 1.91
N ARG A 9 9.22 -9.80 1.68
CA ARG A 9 8.75 -10.18 0.33
C ARG A 9 7.90 -9.06 -0.27
N LEU A 10 6.92 -8.56 0.46
CA LEU A 10 5.97 -7.54 -0.01
C LEU A 10 6.72 -6.25 -0.38
N ARG A 11 7.60 -5.80 0.51
CA ARG A 11 8.47 -4.64 0.28
C ARG A 11 9.30 -4.78 -0.99
N LYS A 12 9.84 -5.97 -1.24
CA LYS A 12 10.60 -6.25 -2.47
C LYS A 12 9.71 -6.13 -3.71
N VAL A 13 8.53 -6.75 -3.69
CA VAL A 13 7.57 -6.68 -4.81
C VAL A 13 7.18 -5.22 -5.09
N LEU A 14 6.82 -4.46 -4.06
CA LEU A 14 6.41 -3.06 -4.22
C LEU A 14 7.54 -2.18 -4.80
N LYS A 15 8.80 -2.43 -4.40
CA LYS A 15 9.96 -1.74 -5.00
C LYS A 15 10.19 -2.11 -6.46
N ASP A 16 10.08 -3.40 -6.79
CA ASP A 16 10.29 -3.87 -8.16
C ASP A 16 9.27 -3.25 -9.14
N PHE A 17 8.08 -2.88 -8.63
CA PHE A 17 7.00 -2.28 -9.43
C PHE A 17 6.82 -0.76 -9.25
N GLU A 18 7.66 -0.08 -8.48
CA GLU A 18 7.52 1.37 -8.22
C GLU A 18 7.52 2.20 -9.51
N GLY A 19 8.45 1.91 -10.43
CA GLY A 19 8.53 2.58 -11.73
C GLY A 19 7.29 2.35 -12.62
N PRO A 20 6.90 1.09 -12.89
CA PRO A 20 5.65 0.77 -13.57
C PRO A 20 4.43 1.42 -12.93
N ILE A 21 4.31 1.38 -11.60
CA ILE A 21 3.16 1.92 -10.88
C ILE A 21 3.04 3.42 -11.06
N ARG A 22 4.16 4.14 -10.93
CA ARG A 22 4.21 5.57 -11.17
C ARG A 22 3.83 5.93 -12.61
N LYS A 23 4.25 5.13 -13.59
CA LYS A 23 4.02 5.39 -15.01
C LYS A 23 2.60 5.06 -15.46
N GLU A 24 2.07 3.92 -15.02
CA GLU A 24 0.80 3.36 -15.50
C GLU A 24 -0.40 3.83 -14.67
N TYR A 25 -0.22 3.97 -13.36
CA TYR A 25 -1.28 4.34 -12.41
C TYR A 25 -1.10 5.73 -11.80
N LYS A 26 -0.07 6.48 -12.22
CA LYS A 26 0.21 7.84 -11.73
C LYS A 26 0.19 7.90 -10.20
N ALA A 27 0.78 6.91 -9.54
CA ALA A 27 0.77 6.78 -8.09
C ALA A 27 2.18 6.49 -7.57
N ASP A 28 2.49 7.04 -6.41
CA ASP A 28 3.68 6.72 -5.65
C ASP A 28 3.29 5.91 -4.42
N ILE A 29 3.94 4.76 -4.21
CA ILE A 29 3.75 3.99 -2.99
C ILE A 29 4.59 4.61 -1.89
N ILE A 30 3.95 5.00 -0.79
CA ILE A 30 4.61 5.62 0.36
C ILE A 30 5.04 4.54 1.35
N GLY A 31 4.18 3.57 1.60
CA GLY A 31 4.42 2.54 2.59
C GLY A 31 3.24 1.62 2.79
N VAL A 32 3.41 0.66 3.69
CA VAL A 32 2.35 -0.24 4.16
C VAL A 32 1.95 0.19 5.56
N PHE A 33 0.66 0.24 5.85
CA PHE A 33 0.09 0.62 7.14
C PHE A 33 -0.92 -0.43 7.59
N GLY A 34 -1.43 -0.33 8.82
CA GLY A 34 -2.55 -1.14 9.30
C GLY A 34 -2.10 -2.40 10.04
N SER A 35 -2.93 -3.44 9.99
CA SER A 35 -2.73 -4.67 10.78
C SER A 35 -1.40 -5.39 10.48
N TYR A 36 -0.90 -5.25 9.25
CA TYR A 36 0.41 -5.74 8.82
C TYR A 36 1.58 -4.98 9.46
N ALA A 37 1.41 -3.68 9.73
CA ALA A 37 2.44 -2.89 10.41
C ALA A 37 2.46 -3.14 11.94
N ARG A 38 1.35 -3.63 12.51
CA ARG A 38 1.19 -3.89 13.95
C ARG A 38 1.37 -5.36 14.36
N GLU A 39 1.73 -6.25 13.43
CA GLU A 39 1.86 -7.71 13.65
C GLU A 39 0.57 -8.40 14.18
N GLU A 40 -0.59 -7.72 14.14
CA GLU A 40 -1.88 -8.22 14.63
C GLU A 40 -2.71 -8.90 13.53
N GLN A 41 -2.12 -9.12 12.36
CA GLN A 41 -2.77 -9.70 11.19
C GLN A 41 -3.34 -11.11 11.50
N LYS A 42 -4.62 -11.32 11.17
CA LYS A 42 -5.27 -12.63 11.14
C LYS A 42 -5.24 -13.18 9.72
N GLU A 43 -5.33 -14.51 9.55
CA GLU A 43 -5.52 -15.11 8.22
C GLU A 43 -6.72 -14.46 7.52
N GLY A 44 -6.49 -13.91 6.32
CA GLY A 44 -7.50 -13.17 5.55
C GLY A 44 -7.59 -11.66 5.82
N SER A 45 -6.60 -11.08 6.51
CA SER A 45 -6.54 -9.61 6.68
C SER A 45 -6.14 -8.91 5.38
N ASP A 46 -6.86 -7.85 5.06
CA ASP A 46 -6.54 -6.94 3.96
C ASP A 46 -5.22 -6.19 4.25
N MET A 47 -4.48 -5.85 3.20
CA MET A 47 -3.23 -5.09 3.30
C MET A 47 -3.44 -3.65 2.91
N ASP A 48 -3.33 -2.74 3.89
CA ASP A 48 -3.49 -1.31 3.66
C ASP A 48 -2.19 -0.72 3.11
N ILE A 49 -2.22 -0.25 1.87
CA ILE A 49 -1.09 0.37 1.19
C ILE A 49 -1.35 1.87 1.10
N LEU A 50 -0.45 2.64 1.70
CA LEU A 50 -0.46 4.08 1.67
C LEU A 50 0.14 4.56 0.35
N VAL A 51 -0.65 5.29 -0.43
CA VAL A 51 -0.23 5.80 -1.73
C VAL A 51 -0.43 7.32 -1.84
N ARG A 52 0.31 7.93 -2.76
CA ARG A 52 0.10 9.31 -3.20
C ARG A 52 -0.21 9.29 -4.69
N PHE A 53 -1.42 9.64 -5.05
CA PHE A 53 -1.74 9.86 -6.46
C PHE A 53 -1.13 11.17 -6.96
N LEU A 54 -0.57 11.13 -8.16
CA LEU A 54 -0.02 12.27 -8.88
C LEU A 54 -1.14 13.04 -9.57
N GLU A 55 -0.82 14.26 -9.98
CA GLU A 55 -1.76 15.11 -10.71
C GLU A 55 -2.28 14.43 -11.99
N GLY A 56 -3.60 14.50 -12.21
CA GLY A 56 -4.25 13.86 -13.35
C GLY A 56 -4.46 12.35 -13.22
N ALA A 57 -4.27 11.78 -12.02
CA ALA A 57 -4.77 10.46 -11.68
C ALA A 57 -6.31 10.45 -11.65
N SER A 58 -6.89 9.32 -12.04
CA SER A 58 -8.32 9.09 -12.16
C SER A 58 -8.76 7.91 -11.30
N LEU A 59 -10.07 7.71 -11.17
CA LEU A 59 -10.62 6.54 -10.51
C LEU A 59 -10.18 5.23 -11.17
N PHE A 60 -9.96 5.22 -12.49
CA PHE A 60 -9.44 4.04 -13.19
C PHE A 60 -8.00 3.71 -12.78
N ASP A 61 -7.17 4.73 -12.55
CA ASP A 61 -5.81 4.54 -12.07
C ASP A 61 -5.82 3.97 -10.64
N PHE A 62 -6.71 4.47 -9.79
CA PHE A 62 -6.93 3.95 -8.43
C PHE A 62 -7.34 2.47 -8.43
N VAL A 63 -8.42 2.13 -9.13
CA VAL A 63 -8.94 0.76 -9.18
C VAL A 63 -7.96 -0.17 -9.90
N GLY A 64 -7.29 0.32 -10.95
CA GLY A 64 -6.26 -0.42 -11.67
C GLY A 64 -5.07 -0.77 -10.78
N LEU A 65 -4.61 0.16 -9.96
CA LEU A 65 -3.53 -0.07 -9.00
C LEU A 65 -3.92 -1.10 -7.95
N ALA A 66 -5.13 -1.00 -7.39
CA ALA A 66 -5.63 -1.96 -6.40
C ALA A 66 -5.63 -3.37 -6.99
N ASN A 67 -6.30 -3.58 -8.14
CA ASN A 67 -6.38 -4.88 -8.80
C ASN A 67 -4.98 -5.42 -9.16
N PHE A 68 -4.09 -4.55 -9.67
CA PHE A 68 -2.72 -4.94 -10.00
C PHE A 68 -1.96 -5.47 -8.79
N LEU A 69 -2.04 -4.76 -7.65
CA LEU A 69 -1.37 -5.17 -6.43
C LEU A 69 -1.99 -6.44 -5.83
N GLU A 70 -3.31 -6.58 -5.85
CA GLU A 70 -3.99 -7.81 -5.42
C GLU A 70 -3.51 -9.03 -6.22
N GLU A 71 -3.44 -8.91 -7.55
CA GLU A 71 -2.95 -9.98 -8.42
C GLU A 71 -1.47 -10.33 -8.19
N LYS A 72 -0.62 -9.33 -7.92
CA LYS A 72 0.82 -9.56 -7.68
C LYS A 72 1.12 -10.13 -6.31
N LEU A 73 0.34 -9.72 -5.31
CA LEU A 73 0.58 -10.09 -3.93
C LEU A 73 -0.18 -11.37 -3.54
N ASP A 74 -1.20 -11.76 -4.32
CA ASP A 74 -2.11 -12.89 -4.08
C ASP A 74 -2.86 -12.76 -2.76
N LEU A 75 -3.26 -11.53 -2.45
CA LEU A 75 -3.94 -11.14 -1.22
C LEU A 75 -4.75 -9.87 -1.46
N LYS A 76 -5.74 -9.62 -0.60
CA LYS A 76 -6.62 -8.46 -0.70
C LYS A 76 -5.89 -7.19 -0.27
N VAL A 77 -5.96 -6.14 -1.08
CA VAL A 77 -5.19 -4.89 -0.89
C VAL A 77 -6.16 -3.73 -0.82
N ASP A 78 -6.04 -2.93 0.23
CA ASP A 78 -6.75 -1.66 0.34
C ASP A 78 -5.80 -0.49 0.01
N ILE A 79 -6.18 0.32 -0.98
CA ILE A 79 -5.37 1.46 -1.41
C ILE A 79 -5.86 2.70 -0.68
N VAL A 80 -5.01 3.26 0.17
CA VAL A 80 -5.33 4.43 0.98
C VAL A 80 -4.56 5.65 0.46
N PRO A 81 -5.23 6.62 -0.19
CA PRO A 81 -4.59 7.86 -0.59
C PRO A 81 -4.26 8.71 0.65
N ILE A 82 -3.00 9.13 0.80
CA ILE A 82 -2.54 9.91 1.96
C ILE A 82 -3.31 11.23 2.17
N ASP A 83 -3.82 11.81 1.08
CA ASP A 83 -4.63 13.02 1.05
C ASP A 83 -6.04 12.81 1.61
N THR A 84 -6.55 11.57 1.59
CA THR A 84 -7.86 11.22 2.18
C THR A 84 -7.82 11.00 3.70
N ILE A 85 -6.62 10.86 4.27
CA ILE A 85 -6.47 10.62 5.70
C ILE A 85 -6.73 11.92 6.46
N ARG A 86 -7.66 11.85 7.43
CA ARG A 86 -7.95 12.93 8.37
C ARG A 86 -6.69 13.38 9.09
N GLU A 87 -6.45 14.68 9.17
CA GLU A 87 -5.24 15.27 9.77
C GLU A 87 -4.99 14.75 11.20
N GLU A 88 -6.05 14.62 12.00
CA GLU A 88 -6.03 14.12 13.38
C GLU A 88 -5.46 12.69 13.51
N ILE A 89 -5.60 11.88 12.46
CA ILE A 89 -5.19 10.47 12.43
C ILE A 89 -3.92 10.29 11.58
N ARG A 90 -3.64 11.24 10.68
CA ARG A 90 -2.50 11.21 9.75
C ARG A 90 -1.18 11.02 10.47
N GLU A 91 -0.92 11.74 11.55
CA GLU A 91 0.35 11.59 12.28
C GLU A 91 0.55 10.18 12.84
N ASN A 92 -0.51 9.57 13.38
CA ASN A 92 -0.43 8.22 13.95
C ASN A 92 -0.23 7.20 12.83
N VAL A 93 -0.97 7.34 11.71
CA VAL A 93 -0.78 6.48 10.53
C VAL A 93 0.64 6.59 9.99
N LEU A 94 1.18 7.81 9.87
CA LEU A 94 2.54 8.03 9.37
C LEU A 94 3.62 7.54 10.34
N LYS A 95 3.36 7.52 11.65
CA LYS A 95 4.28 6.96 12.66
C LYS A 95 4.30 5.43 12.63
N GLU A 96 3.15 4.83 12.35
CA GLU A 96 3.00 3.36 12.32
C GLU A 96 3.26 2.77 10.93
N ALA A 97 3.26 3.58 9.88
CA ALA A 97 3.53 3.14 8.52
C ALA A 97 4.97 2.62 8.37
N ILE A 98 5.11 1.48 7.70
CA ILE A 98 6.39 0.93 7.26
C ILE A 98 6.68 1.51 5.88
N TYR A 99 7.63 2.44 5.83
CA TYR A 99 8.08 3.07 4.59
C TYR A 99 8.98 2.14 3.77
N LEU A 100 8.81 2.19 2.44
CA LEU A 100 9.55 1.38 1.47
C LEU A 100 10.91 2.00 1.11
#